data_AF-A0A0C2H634-F1
#
_entry.id   AF-A0A0C2H634-F1
#
_cell.length_a   1.000
_cell.length_b   1.000
_cell.length_c   1.000
_cell.angle_alpha   90.00
_cell.angle_beta   90.00
_cell.angle_gamma   90.00
#
_symmetry.space_group_name_H-M   'P 1'
#
loop_
_entity.id
_entity.type
_entity.pdbx_description
1 polymer ?
#
loop_
_entity_poly.entity_id
_entity_poly.type
_entity_poly.pdbx_seq_one_letter_code
_entity_poly.pdbx_strand_id
1 'polypeptide(L)' 'MVAVLEYLVAEVLELAGYAAADHSKKRIVPQHICVAVYTDSELLGIVAGTVFHEGGIVPRSYLYEQNVIRV' A
#
# COMPACT_ATOMS: atom_id res chain seq x y z
N MET A 1 6.98 16.72 16.05
CA MET A 1 5.81 15.89 15.68
C MET A 1 5.52 15.93 14.17
N VAL A 2 5.71 17.07 13.49
CA VAL A 2 5.49 17.21 12.03
C VAL A 2 6.33 16.22 11.21
N ALA A 3 7.62 16.08 11.51
CA ALA A 3 8.54 15.26 10.72
C ALA A 3 8.14 13.78 10.59
N VAL A 4 7.54 13.18 11.62
CA VAL A 4 7.14 11.76 11.59
C VAL A 4 5.92 11.57 10.69
N LEU A 5 4.95 12.49 10.77
CA LEU A 5 3.77 12.45 9.90
C LEU A 5 4.15 12.71 8.45
N GLU A 6 5.07 13.65 8.20
CA GLU A 6 5.59 13.94 6.87
C GLU A 6 6.28 12.71 6.27
N TYR A 7 7.14 12.04 7.04
CA TYR A 7 7.80 10.81 6.60
C TYR A 7 6.80 9.71 6.25
N LEU A 8 5.83 9.42 7.12
CA LEU A 8 4.82 8.38 6.87
C LEU A 8 3.97 8.68 5.63
N VAL A 9 3.59 9.95 5.44
CA VAL A 9 2.83 10.36 4.26
C VAL A 9 3.68 10.24 2.99
N ALA A 10 4.95 10.61 3.04
CA ALA A 10 5.87 10.49 1.91
C ALA A 10 6.05 9.03 1.48
N GLU A 11 6.30 8.13 2.42
CA GLU A 11 6.49 6.69 2.16
C GLU A 11 5.24 6.07 1.51
N VAL A 12 4.05 6.33 2.07
CA VAL A 12 2.78 5.83 1.51
C VAL A 12 2.53 6.40 0.10
N LEU A 13 2.83 7.68 -0.13
CA LEU A 13 2.65 8.32 -1.43
C LEU A 13 3.64 7.85 -2.49
N GLU A 14 4.88 7.53 -2.10
CA GLU A 14 5.88 6.95 -3.01
C GLU A 14 5.40 5.60 -3.53
N LEU A 15 5.07 4.67 -2.63
CA LEU A 15 4.61 3.33 -2.97
C LEU A 15 3.28 3.36 -3.75
N ALA A 16 2.32 4.21 -3.33
CA ALA A 16 1.06 4.37 -4.06
C ALA A 16 1.27 5.05 -5.43
N GLY A 17 2.30 5.88 -5.57
CA GLY A 17 2.74 6.46 -6.83
C GLY A 17 3.27 5.41 -7.80
N TYR A 18 4.12 4.49 -7.33
CA TYR A 18 4.57 3.34 -8.13
C TYR A 18 3.39 2.46 -8.55
N ALA A 19 2.50 2.10 -7.62
CA ALA A 19 1.31 1.31 -7.95
C ALA A 19 0.38 2.01 -8.97
N ALA A 20 0.26 3.34 -8.91
CA ALA A 20 -0.48 4.11 -9.89
C ALA A 20 0.19 4.08 -11.28
N ALA A 21 1.51 4.21 -11.32
CA ALA A 21 2.29 4.16 -12.54
C ALA A 21 2.21 2.78 -13.22
N ASP A 22 2.27 1.71 -12.44
CA ASP A 22 2.11 0.33 -12.91
C ASP A 22 0.74 0.11 -13.57
N HIS A 23 -0.30 0.73 -13.02
CA HIS A 23 -1.64 0.72 -13.61
C HIS A 23 -1.83 1.75 -14.75
N SER A 24 -0.75 2.39 -15.21
CA SER A 24 -0.78 3.44 -16.23
C SER A 24 -1.71 4.61 -15.88
N LYS A 25 -1.83 4.93 -14.59
CA LYS A 25 -2.67 6.03 -14.07
C LYS A 25 -1.78 7.17 -13.59
N LYS A 26 -2.17 8.41 -13.91
CA LYS A 26 -1.51 9.63 -13.42
C LYS A 26 -2.03 10.11 -12.06
N ARG A 27 -3.07 9.47 -11.51
CA ARG A 27 -3.73 9.85 -10.26
C ARG A 27 -3.76 8.65 -9.32
N ILE A 28 -3.42 8.88 -8.06
CA ILE A 28 -3.60 7.93 -6.98
C ILE A 28 -5.09 7.80 -6.67
N VAL A 29 -5.59 6.56 -6.57
CA VAL A 29 -6.96 6.22 -6.16
C VAL A 29 -6.89 5.24 -4.99
N PRO A 30 -7.99 4.99 -4.24
CA PRO A 30 -7.96 4.15 -3.04
C PRO A 30 -7.33 2.76 -3.24
N GLN A 31 -7.51 2.15 -4.42
CA GLN A 31 -6.86 0.89 -4.77
C GLN A 31 -5.33 0.95 -4.74
N HIS A 32 -4.71 2.04 -5.20
CA HIS A 32 -3.25 2.16 -5.22
C HIS A 32 -2.67 2.29 -3.81
N ILE A 33 -3.39 2.97 -2.92
CA ILE A 33 -3.03 3.07 -1.49
C ILE A 33 -3.15 1.70 -0.83
N CYS A 34 -4.24 0.98 -1.11
CA CYS A 34 -4.45 -0.38 -0.62
C CYS A 34 -3.28 -1.30 -1.04
N VAL A 35 -2.96 -1.34 -2.35
CA VAL A 35 -1.84 -2.16 -2.86
C VAL A 35 -0.52 -1.76 -2.22
N ALA A 36 -0.20 -0.48 -2.13
CA ALA A 36 1.02 0.02 -1.49
C ALA A 36 1.16 -0.46 -0.03
N VAL A 37 0.10 -0.30 0.77
CA VAL A 37 0.10 -0.70 2.19
C VAL A 37 0.22 -2.22 2.35
N TYR A 38 -0.48 -3.01 1.55
CA TYR A 38 -0.43 -4.47 1.65
C TYR A 38 0.84 -5.08 1.03
N THR A 39 1.62 -4.30 0.28
CA THR A 39 2.90 -4.70 -0.30
C THR A 39 4.09 -4.24 0.54
N ASP A 40 3.84 -3.49 1.62
CA ASP A 40 4.85 -3.13 2.63
C ASP A 40 4.48 -3.68 4.03
N SER A 41 5.38 -4.48 4.63
CA SER A 41 5.08 -5.17 5.90
C SER A 41 5.06 -4.23 7.10
N GLU A 42 5.83 -3.13 7.05
CA GLU A 42 5.89 -2.15 8.13
C GLU A 42 4.59 -1.33 8.16
N LEU A 43 4.16 -0.84 7.00
CA LEU A 43 2.88 -0.14 6.83
C LEU A 43 1.69 -1.03 7.18
N LEU A 44 1.69 -2.29 6.72
CA LEU A 44 0.65 -3.26 7.08
C LEU A 44 0.57 -3.47 8.60
N GLY A 45 1.72 -3.52 9.28
CA GLY A 45 1.79 -3.63 10.74
C GLY A 45 1.16 -2.43 11.46
N ILE A 46 1.34 -1.23 10.91
CA ILE A 46 0.79 0.02 11.50
C ILE A 46 -0.73 0.07 11.36
N VAL A 47 -1.28 -0.38 10.23
CA VAL A 47 -2.72 -0.25 9.92
C VAL A 47 -3.48 -1.58 9.99
N ALA A 48 -2.90 -2.58 10.65
CA ALA A 48 -3.49 -3.89 10.83
C ALA A 48 -4.90 -3.80 11.44
N GLY A 49 -5.89 -4.43 10.78
CA GLY A 49 -7.29 -4.42 11.22
C GLY A 49 -8.12 -3.21 10.74
N THR A 50 -7.55 -2.31 9.95
CA THR A 50 -8.31 -1.22 9.30
C THR A 50 -8.95 -1.67 7.97
N VAL A 51 -9.94 -0.91 7.50
CA VAL A 51 -10.63 -1.16 6.22
C VAL A 51 -10.35 -0.02 5.25
N PHE A 52 -9.80 -0.37 4.09
CA PHE A 52 -9.64 0.55 2.96
C PHE A 52 -10.89 0.54 2.08
N HIS A 53 -11.74 1.56 2.22
CA HIS A 53 -12.92 1.71 1.35
C HIS A 53 -12.48 1.87 -0.11
N GLU A 54 -13.18 1.20 -1.04
CA GLU A 54 -12.83 1.17 -2.48
C GLU A 54 -11.41 0.65 -2.80
N GLY A 55 -10.75 -0.02 -1.85
CA GLY A 55 -9.39 -0.56 -2.04
C GLY A 55 -9.32 -1.78 -2.97
N GLY A 56 -10.44 -2.43 -3.24
CA GLY A 56 -10.50 -3.65 -4.06
C GLY A 56 -9.78 -4.84 -3.40
N ILE A 57 -9.37 -5.80 -4.21
CA ILE A 57 -8.64 -7.00 -3.78
C ILE A 57 -7.19 -6.88 -4.25
N VAL A 58 -6.24 -7.03 -3.34
CA VAL A 58 -4.81 -7.09 -3.68
C VAL A 58 -4.49 -8.46 -4.29
N PRO A 59 -3.95 -8.53 -5.53
CA PRO A 59 -3.67 -9.82 -6.17
C PRO A 59 -2.66 -10.64 -5.37
N ARG A 60 -2.85 -11.97 -5.35
CA ARG A 60 -2.01 -12.90 -4.58
C ARG A 60 -0.52 -12.84 -4.97
N SER A 61 -0.18 -12.44 -6.19
CA SER A 61 1.22 -12.29 -6.63
C SER A 61 2.02 -11.32 -5.77
N TYR A 62 1.41 -10.21 -5.33
CA TYR A 62 2.05 -9.23 -4.45
C TYR A 62 2.22 -9.74 -3.01
N LEU A 63 1.42 -10.73 -2.61
CA LEU A 63 1.48 -11.35 -1.28
C LEU A 63 2.59 -12.41 -1.15
N TYR A 64 3.13 -12.90 -2.27
CA TYR A 64 4.23 -13.88 -2.29
C TYR A 64 5.58 -13.28 -1.92
N GLU A 65 5.83 -12.02 -2.29
CA GLU A 65 7.07 -11.31 -1.92
C GLU A 65 7.20 -11.09 -0.41
N GLN A 66 6.07 -11.16 0.32
CA GLN A 66 6.02 -10.88 1.76
C GLN A 66 5.96 -12.12 2.67
N ASN A 67 6.07 -13.36 2.17
CA ASN A 67 5.91 -14.56 3.01
C ASN A 67 4.58 -14.64 3.79
N VAL A 68 3.55 -13.86 3.42
CA VAL A 68 2.27 -13.77 4.17
C VAL A 68 1.39 -15.00 3.95
N ILE A 69 1.59 -15.73 2.83
CA ILE A 69 0.92 -17.02 2.59
C ILE A 69 1.97 -18.01 2.07
N ARG A 70 2.49 -18.86 2.96
CA ARG A 70 3.21 -20.09 2.58
C ARG A 70 2.19 -21.21 2.41
N VAL A 71 2.10 -21.77 1.21
CA VAL A 71 1.54 -23.10 0.96
C VAL A 71 2.63 -23.91 0.27
#